data_AF-A0A973Y2D3-F1
#
_entry.id   AF-A0A973Y2D3-F1
#
_cell.length_a   1.000
_cell.length_b   1.000
_cell.length_c   1.000
_cell.angle_alpha   90.00
_cell.angle_beta   90.00
_cell.angle_gamma   90.00
#
_symmetry.space_group_name_H-M   'P 1'
#
loop_
_entity.id
_entity.type
_entity.pdbx_description
1 polymer ?
#
loop_
_entity_poly.entity_id
_entity_poly.type
_entity_poly.pdbx_seq_one_letter_code
_entity_poly.pdbx_strand_id
1 'polypeptide(L)'
;SGPMWAYILAHENAVPLWRSLMGPTKVFRARHTDPDSIRGAYGLTDTRNTTHGSDSPASASREIAFFFPEFDERRWYEQDEPRLRLGQVLYSPQERVHRLLQADEAEVT
;
A
#
# COMPACT_ATOMS: atom_id res chain seq x y z
N SER A 1 -7.30 -19.10 -10.49
CA SER A 1 -7.14 -17.67 -10.86
C SER A 1 -8.40 -16.93 -10.46
N GLY A 2 -8.31 -15.63 -10.21
CA GLY A 2 -9.42 -14.80 -9.72
C GLY A 2 -9.07 -13.31 -9.76
N PRO A 3 -10.02 -12.43 -9.42
CA PRO A 3 -9.77 -10.99 -9.36
C PRO A 3 -8.69 -10.66 -8.33
N MET A 4 -7.97 -9.58 -8.56
CA MET A 4 -6.97 -9.04 -7.64
C MET A 4 -7.19 -7.55 -7.43
N TRP A 5 -6.75 -7.07 -6.28
CA TRP A 5 -6.76 -5.65 -5.94
C TRP A 5 -5.35 -5.10 -6.05
N ALA A 6 -5.18 -4.06 -6.87
CA ALA A 6 -3.95 -3.28 -6.95
C ALA A 6 -4.15 -1.96 -6.19
N TYR A 7 -3.14 -1.56 -5.43
CA TYR A 7 -3.15 -0.32 -4.66
C TYR A 7 -1.81 0.40 -4.82
N ILE A 8 -1.84 1.74 -4.79
CA ILE A 8 -0.67 2.57 -4.54
C ILE A 8 -0.72 2.92 -3.05
N LEU A 9 0.28 2.50 -2.30
CA LEU A 9 0.39 2.78 -0.86
C LEU A 9 1.47 3.83 -0.63
N ALA A 10 1.15 4.82 0.20
CA ALA A 10 2.04 5.94 0.49
C ALA A 10 2.29 6.04 2.00
N HIS A 11 3.56 6.20 2.36
CA HIS A 11 4.07 6.40 3.71
C HIS A 11 5.55 6.78 3.61
N GLU A 12 6.09 7.45 4.63
CA GLU A 12 7.54 7.61 4.75
C GLU A 12 8.20 6.23 4.88
N ASN A 13 9.06 5.84 3.94
CA ASN A 13 9.58 4.46 3.86
C ASN A 13 8.48 3.41 3.57
N ALA A 14 7.52 3.71 2.68
CA ALA A 14 6.42 2.81 2.31
C ALA A 14 6.87 1.39 1.92
N VAL A 15 7.90 1.26 1.07
CA VAL A 15 8.39 -0.04 0.60
C VAL A 15 8.83 -0.95 1.76
N PRO A 16 9.82 -0.58 2.60
CA PRO A 16 10.24 -1.44 3.70
C PRO A 16 9.12 -1.67 4.73
N LEU A 17 8.28 -0.67 5.00
CA LEU A 17 7.15 -0.84 5.93
C LEU A 17 6.14 -1.86 5.42
N TRP A 18 5.70 -1.75 4.16
CA TRP A 18 4.79 -2.72 3.56
C TRP A 18 5.40 -4.12 3.53
N ARG A 19 6.69 -4.24 3.21
CA ARG A 19 7.40 -5.53 3.24
C ARG A 19 7.45 -6.15 4.63
N SER A 20 7.62 -5.33 5.66
CA SER A 20 7.55 -5.77 7.06
C SER A 20 6.16 -6.29 7.41
N LEU A 21 5.10 -5.56 7.04
CA LEU A 21 3.70 -5.97 7.28
C LEU A 21 3.34 -7.25 6.52
N MET A 22 3.84 -7.42 5.30
CA MET A 22 3.63 -8.66 4.53
C MET A 22 4.32 -9.86 5.16
N GLY A 23 5.51 -9.67 5.72
CA GLY A 23 6.36 -10.75 6.22
C GLY A 23 7.16 -11.51 5.14
N PRO A 24 7.99 -12.48 5.53
CA PRO A 24 8.83 -13.26 4.62
C PRO A 24 8.05 -13.95 3.49
N THR A 25 8.64 -14.04 2.29
CA THR A 25 7.99 -14.69 1.13
C THR A 25 7.62 -16.15 1.38
N LYS A 26 8.46 -16.87 2.14
CA LYS A 26 8.26 -18.28 2.50
C LYS A 26 7.27 -18.36 3.65
N VAL A 27 6.09 -18.95 3.41
CA VAL A 27 4.98 -18.95 4.38
C VAL A 27 5.38 -19.67 5.67
N PHE A 28 6.10 -20.78 5.57
CA PHE A 28 6.63 -21.48 6.75
C PHE A 28 7.50 -20.55 7.60
N ARG A 29 8.43 -19.81 6.97
CA ARG A 29 9.27 -18.85 7.68
C ARG A 29 8.44 -17.74 8.30
N ALA A 30 7.50 -17.14 7.56
CA ALA A 30 6.62 -16.09 8.06
C ALA A 30 5.81 -16.54 9.29
N ARG A 31 5.24 -17.75 9.27
CA ARG A 31 4.52 -18.32 10.42
C ARG A 31 5.39 -18.47 11.67
N HIS A 32 6.69 -18.68 11.50
CA HIS A 32 7.62 -18.87 12.61
C HIS A 32 8.24 -17.58 13.11
N THR A 33 8.61 -16.66 12.22
CA THR A 33 9.33 -15.43 12.59
C THR A 33 8.39 -14.24 12.80
N ASP A 34 7.29 -14.17 12.05
CA ASP A 34 6.39 -13.03 11.99
C ASP A 34 4.92 -13.53 11.89
N PRO A 35 4.41 -14.27 12.89
CA PRO A 35 3.09 -14.92 12.80
C PRO A 35 1.94 -13.93 12.58
N ASP A 36 2.07 -12.69 13.06
CA ASP A 36 1.08 -11.63 12.90
C ASP A 36 1.21 -10.88 11.56
N SER A 37 2.23 -11.18 10.75
CA SER A 37 2.33 -10.65 9.39
C SER A 37 1.24 -11.24 8.49
N ILE A 38 0.92 -10.57 7.39
CA ILE A 38 -0.14 -11.01 6.48
C ILE A 38 0.14 -12.43 5.94
N ARG A 39 1.41 -12.73 5.60
CA ARG A 39 1.82 -14.07 5.12
C ARG A 39 1.85 -15.10 6.24
N GLY A 40 2.20 -14.70 7.45
CA GLY A 40 2.16 -15.57 8.63
C GLY A 40 0.74 -16.00 8.95
N ALA A 41 -0.17 -15.03 9.06
CA ALA A 41 -1.56 -15.25 9.44
C ALA A 41 -2.39 -15.94 8.36
N TYR A 42 -2.20 -15.58 7.09
CA TYR A 42 -3.12 -15.97 6.01
C TYR A 42 -2.49 -16.74 4.85
N GLY A 43 -1.16 -16.84 4.78
CA GLY A 43 -0.48 -17.55 3.71
C GLY A 43 -0.79 -19.05 3.74
N LEU A 44 -1.02 -19.66 2.57
CA LEU A 44 -1.30 -21.10 2.45
C LEU A 44 -0.07 -21.88 1.98
N THR A 45 0.60 -21.39 0.94
CA THR A 45 1.81 -21.97 0.36
C THR A 45 2.73 -20.85 -0.15
N ASP A 46 3.98 -21.17 -0.50
CA ASP A 46 4.92 -20.18 -1.04
C ASP A 46 4.43 -19.48 -2.31
N THR A 47 3.59 -20.15 -3.11
CA THR A 47 2.98 -19.60 -4.33
C THR A 47 1.57 -19.01 -4.10
N ARG A 48 1.02 -19.21 -2.90
CA ARG A 48 -0.29 -18.70 -2.45
C ARG A 48 -0.11 -18.02 -1.09
N ASN A 49 0.69 -16.96 -1.09
CA ASN A 49 1.11 -16.22 0.11
C ASN A 49 0.39 -14.86 0.23
N THR A 50 -0.83 -14.76 -0.29
CA THR A 50 -1.79 -13.66 -0.04
C THR A 50 -1.48 -12.31 -0.70
N THR A 51 -0.25 -11.80 -0.62
CA THR A 51 0.08 -10.42 -1.03
C THR A 51 1.37 -10.31 -1.84
N HIS A 52 1.39 -9.30 -2.72
CA HIS A 52 2.57 -8.79 -3.42
C HIS A 52 2.93 -7.39 -2.91
N GLY A 53 4.19 -7.01 -3.11
CA GLY A 53 4.65 -5.65 -2.90
C GLY A 53 6.06 -5.50 -3.44
N SER A 54 6.33 -4.34 -4.02
CA SER A 54 7.61 -4.00 -4.60
C SER A 54 8.76 -4.17 -3.59
N ASP A 55 9.94 -4.51 -4.08
CA ASP A 55 11.13 -4.77 -3.26
C ASP A 55 12.06 -3.57 -3.09
N SER A 56 11.83 -2.51 -3.89
CA SER A 56 12.65 -1.31 -3.94
C SER A 56 11.82 -0.14 -4.49
N PRO A 57 12.24 1.12 -4.27
CA PRO A 57 11.61 2.27 -4.92
C PRO A 57 11.60 2.15 -6.45
N ALA A 58 12.68 1.63 -7.04
CA ALA A 58 12.76 1.43 -8.49
C ALA A 58 11.78 0.38 -9.02
N SER A 59 11.53 -0.71 -8.29
CA SER A 59 10.46 -1.65 -8.66
C SER A 59 9.08 -1.08 -8.41
N ALA A 60 8.89 -0.27 -7.36
CA ALA A 60 7.64 0.41 -7.09
C ALA A 60 7.24 1.33 -8.24
N SER A 61 8.10 2.24 -8.69
CA SER A 61 7.79 3.14 -9.82
C SER A 61 7.47 2.36 -11.11
N ARG A 62 8.20 1.27 -11.39
CA ARG A 62 7.91 0.41 -12.56
C ARG A 62 6.57 -0.31 -12.46
N GLU A 63 6.25 -0.85 -11.29
CA GLU A 63 4.99 -1.56 -11.04
C GLU A 63 3.79 -0.60 -11.04
N ILE A 64 3.94 0.59 -10.45
CA ILE A 64 2.93 1.66 -10.49
C ILE A 64 2.64 2.05 -11.94
N ALA A 65 3.66 2.33 -12.75
CA ALA A 65 3.48 2.67 -14.17
C ALA A 65 2.83 1.53 -14.99
N PHE A 66 3.03 0.28 -14.59
CA PHE A 66 2.41 -0.87 -15.24
C PHE A 66 0.91 -1.01 -14.89
N PHE A 67 0.55 -0.88 -13.61
CA PHE A 67 -0.83 -1.07 -13.15
C PHE A 67 -1.71 0.19 -13.27
N PHE A 68 -1.10 1.38 -13.22
CA PHE A 68 -1.76 2.68 -13.23
C PHE A 68 -1.05 3.65 -14.19
N PRO A 69 -1.13 3.42 -15.52
CA PRO A 69 -0.38 4.21 -16.49
C PRO A 69 -0.79 5.69 -16.52
N GLU A 70 -1.97 6.04 -16.02
CA GLU A 70 -2.46 7.41 -15.89
C GLU A 70 -2.02 8.10 -14.58
N PHE A 71 -1.36 7.38 -13.66
CA PHE A 71 -0.87 7.95 -12.41
C PHE A 71 0.46 8.70 -12.63
N ASP A 72 0.43 10.01 -12.41
CA ASP A 72 1.62 10.85 -12.46
C ASP A 72 2.32 10.86 -11.09
N GLU A 73 3.28 9.95 -10.92
CA GLU A 73 4.05 9.80 -9.68
C GLU A 73 4.80 11.09 -9.31
N ARG A 74 5.35 11.80 -10.30
CA ARG A 74 6.09 13.05 -10.06
C ARG A 74 5.17 14.13 -9.52
N ARG A 75 4.03 14.35 -10.19
CA ARG A 75 3.02 15.31 -9.73
C ARG A 75 2.53 14.96 -8.34
N TRP A 76 2.31 13.68 -8.05
CA TRP A 76 1.86 13.23 -6.74
C TRP A 76 2.86 13.62 -5.63
N TYR A 77 4.17 13.37 -5.82
CA TYR A 77 5.19 13.79 -4.85
C TYR A 77 5.31 15.32 -4.72
N GLU A 78 5.16 16.06 -5.82
CA GLU A 78 5.29 17.52 -5.81
C GLU A 78 4.07 18.23 -5.20
N GLN A 79 2.86 17.67 -5.34
CA GLN A 79 1.60 18.37 -5.03
C GLN A 79 0.79 17.70 -3.93
N ASP A 80 0.67 16.37 -3.97
CA ASP A 80 -0.28 15.63 -3.13
C ASP A 80 0.37 15.09 -1.85
N GLU A 81 1.56 14.48 -1.95
CA GLU A 81 2.29 13.89 -0.81
C GLU A 81 2.43 14.87 0.36
N PRO A 82 2.93 16.12 0.16
CA PRO A 82 3.20 16.99 1.30
C PRO A 82 1.91 17.38 2.02
N ARG A 83 0.82 17.48 1.27
CA ARG A 83 -0.49 17.82 1.81
C ARG A 83 -1.09 16.64 2.56
N LEU A 84 -1.05 15.44 1.97
CA LEU A 84 -1.57 14.21 2.59
C LEU A 84 -0.78 13.83 3.85
N ARG A 85 0.52 14.10 3.89
CA ARG A 85 1.36 13.83 5.07
C ARG A 85 1.08 14.80 6.23
N LEU A 86 0.75 16.05 5.93
CA LEU A 86 0.54 17.10 6.94
C LEU A 86 -0.94 17.31 7.31
N GLY A 87 -1.86 16.90 6.44
CA GLY A 87 -3.29 17.09 6.61
C GLY A 87 -3.99 15.93 7.31
N GLN A 88 -5.23 16.16 7.74
CA GLN A 88 -6.13 15.08 8.08
C GLN A 88 -6.63 14.42 6.81
N VAL A 89 -6.54 13.10 6.75
CA VAL A 89 -6.86 12.31 5.56
C VAL A 89 -8.06 11.43 5.83
N LEU A 90 -9.03 11.45 4.92
CA LEU A 90 -10.18 10.55 4.93
C LEU A 90 -10.05 9.56 3.77
N TYR A 91 -10.30 8.28 4.06
CA TYR A 91 -10.45 7.27 3.02
C TYR A 91 -11.87 7.34 2.43
N SER A 92 -11.99 7.59 1.12
CA SER A 92 -13.26 7.53 0.39
C SER A 92 -13.54 6.08 -0.05
N PRO A 93 -14.53 5.37 0.51
CA PRO A 93 -14.79 3.97 0.15
C PRO A 93 -15.29 3.80 -1.29
N GLN A 94 -16.00 4.79 -1.84
CA GLN A 94 -16.57 4.76 -3.18
C GLN A 94 -15.48 4.83 -4.24
N GLU A 95 -14.50 5.72 -4.03
CA GLU A 95 -13.42 5.93 -4.98
C GLU A 95 -12.16 5.13 -4.66
N ARG A 96 -12.08 4.58 -3.44
CA ARG A 96 -10.95 3.81 -2.92
C ARG A 96 -9.64 4.59 -2.92
N VAL A 97 -9.73 5.89 -2.64
CA VAL A 97 -8.59 6.79 -2.52
C VAL A 97 -8.66 7.56 -1.22
N HIS A 98 -7.49 7.93 -0.73
CA HIS A 98 -7.35 8.84 0.40
C HIS A 98 -7.42 10.28 -0.11
N ARG A 99 -8.22 11.12 0.56
CA ARG A 99 -8.43 12.54 0.25
C ARG A 99 -8.15 13.38 1.49
N LEU A 100 -7.79 14.64 1.28
CA LEU A 100 -7.72 15.60 2.38
C LEU A 100 -9.13 15.88 2.90
N LEU A 101 -9.29 15.85 4.22
CA LEU A 101 -10.50 16.33 4.87
C LEU A 101 -10.66 17.82 4.55
N GLN A 102 -11.80 18.21 3.99
CA GLN A 102 -12.09 19.63 3.75
C GLN A 102 -12.49 20.28 5.08
N ALA A 103 -12.20 21.57 5.25
CA ALA A 103 -12.48 22.30 6.50
C ALA A 103 -13.96 22.18 6.93
N ASP A 104 -14.87 22.13 5.96
CA ASP A 104 -16.32 22.05 6.19
C ASP A 104 -16.78 20.64 6.64
N GLU A 105 -15.94 19.61 6.47
CA GLU A 105 -16.22 18.23 6.90
C GLU A 105 -15.63 17.91 8.29
N ALA A 106 -14.77 18.79 8.82
CA ALA A 106 -14.10 18.62 10.11
C ALA A 106 -14.98 19.00 11.32
N GLU A 107 -16.10 19.72 11.10
CA GLU A 107 -17.02 20.14 12.17
C GLU A 107 -18.07 19.08 12.54
N VAL A 108 -18.11 17.92 11.85
CA VAL A 108 -19.16 16.90 12.02
C VAL A 108 -18.65 15.60 12.69
N THR A 109 -17.35 15.53 13.03
CA THR A 109 -16.73 14.40 13.76
C THR A 109 -16.33 14.80 15.17
#